data_AF-A0A0A1UAW3-F1
#
_entry.id   AF-A0A0A1UAW3-F1
#
_cell.length_a   1.000
_cell.length_b   1.000
_cell.length_c   1.000
_cell.angle_alpha   90.00
_cell.angle_beta   90.00
_cell.angle_gamma   90.00
#
_symmetry.space_group_name_H-M   'P 1'
#
loop_
_entity.id
_entity.type
_entity.pdbx_description
1 polymer ?
#
loop_
_entity_poly.entity_id
_entity_poly.type
_entity_poly.pdbx_seq_one_letter_code
_entity_poly.pdbx_strand_id
1 'polypeptide(L)'
;MLALLLFVTIASARYLVLTGGAIQKLGRCYVGNGLTYQKVELNGYFLNSFTSNDCDNWLPTGSSLVNYPVVYSLYDYIAVKYSYDKKGCENTVDKAKPTEQLYTDVCTSLGVGSTRYAIEGNKLVLKTFTNTDCTGTFTLSVESEELDKCVDKSTYSYKITSGAFEVFALLALALAFLF
;
A
#
# COMPACT_ATOMS: atom_id res chain seq x y z
N MET A 1 21.39 20.26 -10.80
CA MET A 1 20.92 19.04 -11.51
C MET A 1 21.70 17.77 -11.14
N LEU A 2 23.03 17.73 -11.23
CA LEU A 2 23.81 16.50 -10.95
C LEU A 2 23.67 15.97 -9.51
N ALA A 3 23.65 16.86 -8.50
CA ALA A 3 23.47 16.48 -7.10
C ALA A 3 22.06 15.93 -6.81
N LEU A 4 21.01 16.45 -7.47
CA LEU A 4 19.63 15.98 -7.30
C LEU A 4 19.46 14.55 -7.84
N LEU A 5 20.08 14.23 -8.98
CA LEU A 5 20.10 12.87 -9.54
C LEU A 5 20.85 11.88 -8.62
N LEU A 6 21.90 12.33 -7.93
CA LEU A 6 22.67 11.52 -6.97
C LEU A 6 21.89 11.24 -5.67
N PHE A 7 21.01 12.13 -5.24
CA PHE A 7 20.11 11.87 -4.10
C PHE A 7 18.94 10.94 -4.47
N VAL A 8 18.45 11.00 -5.71
CA VAL A 8 17.37 10.14 -6.20
C VAL A 8 17.81 8.68 -6.32
N THR A 9 19.09 8.39 -6.63
CA THR A 9 19.60 7.02 -6.74
C THR A 9 19.85 6.33 -5.39
N ILE A 10 20.10 7.09 -4.31
CA ILE A 10 20.35 6.53 -2.96
C ILE A 10 19.03 6.30 -2.19
N ALA A 11 17.95 6.95 -2.61
CA ALA A 11 16.64 6.88 -1.96
C ALA A 11 15.63 5.98 -2.69
N SER A 12 16.06 5.02 -3.51
CA SER A 12 15.14 4.08 -4.13
C SER A 12 14.43 3.27 -3.05
N ALA A 13 13.14 3.54 -2.86
CA ALA A 13 12.30 2.81 -1.92
C ALA A 13 12.26 1.33 -2.30
N ARG A 14 12.49 0.45 -1.33
CA ARG A 14 12.29 -0.99 -1.50
C ARG A 14 10.98 -1.39 -0.83
N TYR A 15 10.18 -2.14 -1.55
CA TYR A 15 8.89 -2.61 -1.08
C TYR A 15 8.89 -4.13 -0.99
N LEU A 16 8.43 -4.65 0.13
CA LEU A 16 8.03 -6.03 0.30
C LEU A 16 6.59 -6.16 -0.20
N VAL A 17 6.37 -7.01 -1.20
CA VAL A 17 5.03 -7.31 -1.73
C VAL A 17 4.53 -8.60 -1.08
N LEU A 18 3.49 -8.49 -0.27
CA LEU A 18 2.85 -9.60 0.43
C LEU A 18 1.66 -10.12 -0.38
N THR A 19 1.19 -11.31 -0.02
CA THR A 19 0.01 -11.92 -0.64
C THR A 19 -1.22 -11.01 -0.50
N GLY A 20 -2.05 -10.93 -1.55
CA GLY A 20 -3.28 -10.14 -1.54
C GLY A 20 -3.08 -8.64 -1.80
N GLY A 21 -1.89 -8.23 -2.26
CA GLY A 21 -1.60 -6.85 -2.65
C GLY A 21 -1.23 -5.92 -1.49
N ALA A 22 -1.04 -6.47 -0.29
CA ALA A 22 -0.47 -5.72 0.82
C ALA A 22 1.01 -5.42 0.54
N ILE A 23 1.46 -4.21 0.88
CA ILE A 23 2.83 -3.78 0.68
C ILE A 23 3.42 -3.21 1.97
N GLN A 24 4.74 -3.35 2.11
CA GLN A 24 5.50 -2.70 3.18
C GLN A 24 6.78 -2.11 2.62
N LYS A 25 6.96 -0.79 2.80
CA LYS A 25 8.22 -0.11 2.50
C LYS A 25 9.27 -0.49 3.54
N LEU A 26 10.35 -1.12 3.11
CA LEU A 26 11.41 -1.59 4.00
C LEU A 26 12.02 -0.43 4.80
N GLY A 27 12.39 -0.72 6.05
CA GLY A 27 12.96 0.24 7.00
C GLY A 27 11.95 1.22 7.61
N ARG A 28 10.65 1.06 7.36
CA ARG A 28 9.59 1.91 7.94
C ARG A 28 8.85 1.19 9.07
N CYS A 29 8.35 1.99 10.02
CA CYS A 29 7.51 1.51 11.10
C CYS A 29 6.08 1.32 10.59
N TYR A 30 5.54 0.12 10.74
CA TYR A 30 4.14 -0.19 10.44
C TYR A 30 3.44 -0.69 11.69
N VAL A 31 2.13 -0.52 11.73
CA VAL A 31 1.28 -1.15 12.76
C VAL A 31 1.45 -2.67 12.67
N GLY A 32 1.71 -3.31 13.82
CA GLY A 32 1.83 -4.75 13.96
C GLY A 32 0.57 -5.36 14.58
N ASN A 33 0.75 -6.42 15.38
CA ASN A 33 -0.35 -7.06 16.09
C ASN A 33 -0.56 -6.42 17.46
N GLY A 34 -1.81 -6.08 17.79
CA GLY A 34 -2.15 -5.47 19.06
C GLY A 34 -1.55 -4.08 19.23
N LEU A 35 -0.82 -3.86 20.33
CA LEU A 35 -0.17 -2.58 20.67
C LEU A 35 1.30 -2.53 20.22
N THR A 36 1.72 -3.41 19.31
CA THR A 36 3.10 -3.48 18.83
C THR A 36 3.21 -2.98 17.40
N TYR A 37 4.34 -2.37 17.09
CA TYR A 37 4.75 -1.96 15.76
C TYR A 37 5.84 -2.88 15.24
N GLN A 38 5.96 -2.92 13.92
CA GLN A 38 6.90 -3.77 13.22
C GLN A 38 7.67 -3.00 12.15
N LYS A 39 8.88 -3.46 11.87
CA LYS A 39 9.72 -2.99 10.76
C LYS A 39 10.45 -4.18 10.18
N VAL A 40 10.61 -4.19 8.86
CA VAL A 40 11.43 -5.18 8.14
C VAL A 40 12.54 -4.46 7.41
N GLU A 41 13.76 -4.97 7.51
CA GLU A 41 14.93 -4.47 6.79
C GLU A 41 15.56 -5.57 5.95
N LEU A 42 16.09 -5.22 4.78
CA LEU A 42 16.82 -6.14 3.91
C LEU A 42 18.33 -6.01 4.17
N ASN A 43 18.96 -7.11 4.58
CA ASN A 43 20.40 -7.22 4.72
C ASN A 43 20.92 -8.39 3.86
N GLY A 44 21.55 -8.08 2.73
CA GLY A 44 21.94 -9.08 1.74
C GLY A 44 20.73 -9.83 1.20
N TYR A 45 20.66 -11.14 1.47
CA TYR A 45 19.56 -12.02 1.08
C TYR A 45 18.56 -12.31 2.21
N PHE A 46 18.69 -11.61 3.34
CA PHE A 46 17.87 -11.83 4.52
C PHE A 46 16.95 -10.65 4.81
N LEU A 47 15.70 -10.95 5.13
CA LEU A 47 14.76 -10.03 5.76
C LEU A 47 14.89 -10.15 7.27
N ASN A 48 15.29 -9.05 7.92
CA ASN A 48 15.37 -8.96 9.36
C ASN A 48 14.12 -8.24 9.87
N SER A 49 13.40 -8.89 10.78
CA SER A 49 12.19 -8.37 11.38
C SER A 49 12.49 -7.80 12.76
N PHE A 50 11.85 -6.68 13.06
CA PHE A 50 11.96 -5.98 14.33
C PHE A 50 10.58 -5.61 14.84
N THR A 51 10.42 -5.57 16.17
CA THR A 51 9.24 -5.03 16.82
C THR A 51 9.60 -3.89 17.76
N SER A 52 8.62 -3.03 18.03
CA SER A 52 8.75 -1.87 18.90
C SER A 52 7.37 -1.51 19.47
N ASN A 53 7.32 -0.83 20.60
CA ASN A 53 6.08 -0.25 21.13
C ASN A 53 5.90 1.24 20.76
N ASP A 54 6.94 1.86 20.16
CA ASP A 54 7.02 3.31 19.97
C ASP A 54 7.62 3.74 18.61
N CYS A 55 7.94 2.78 17.73
CA CYS A 55 8.68 2.99 16.47
C CYS A 55 10.13 3.50 16.62
N ASP A 56 10.67 3.58 17.84
CA ASP A 56 12.01 4.12 18.10
C ASP A 56 12.95 3.04 18.64
N ASN A 57 12.49 2.29 19.63
CA ASN A 57 13.26 1.24 20.27
C ASN A 57 12.95 -0.12 19.63
N TRP A 58 13.86 -0.59 18.78
CA TRP A 58 13.67 -1.80 17.96
C TRP A 58 14.31 -3.03 18.59
N LEU A 59 13.50 -4.05 18.82
CA LEU A 59 13.94 -5.37 19.26
C LEU A 59 13.92 -6.34 18.06
N PRO A 60 15.02 -7.06 17.77
CA PRO A 60 15.03 -8.06 16.71
C PRO A 60 14.11 -9.23 17.08
N THR A 61 13.28 -9.66 16.14
CA THR A 61 12.33 -10.77 16.34
C THR A 61 12.59 -11.96 15.43
N GLY A 62 13.32 -11.78 14.34
CA GLY A 62 13.68 -12.88 13.46
C GLY A 62 14.47 -12.45 12.24
N SER A 63 14.98 -13.45 11.53
CA SER A 63 15.63 -13.30 10.24
C SER A 63 15.20 -14.46 9.35
N SER A 64 14.87 -14.17 8.10
CA SER A 64 14.48 -15.17 7.11
C SER A 64 15.07 -14.86 5.74
N LEU A 65 15.27 -15.89 4.93
CA LEU A 65 15.59 -15.69 3.52
C LEU A 65 14.42 -14.97 2.83
N VAL A 66 14.75 -14.10 1.87
CA VAL A 66 13.75 -13.38 1.07
C VAL A 66 12.92 -14.40 0.27
N ASN A 67 11.73 -14.73 0.78
CA ASN A 67 10.76 -15.60 0.13
C ASN A 67 9.62 -14.82 -0.57
N TYR A 68 9.62 -13.49 -0.43
CA TYR A 68 8.65 -12.58 -1.03
C TYR A 68 9.34 -11.64 -2.01
N PRO A 69 8.66 -11.17 -3.07
CA PRO A 69 9.24 -10.20 -3.99
C PRO A 69 9.61 -8.90 -3.25
N VAL A 70 10.89 -8.54 -3.32
CA VAL A 70 11.36 -7.19 -2.97
C VAL A 70 11.50 -6.41 -4.26
N VAL A 71 10.66 -5.39 -4.43
CA VAL A 71 10.61 -4.58 -5.65
C VAL A 71 11.05 -3.14 -5.40
N TYR A 72 11.63 -2.52 -6.42
CA TYR A 72 12.04 -1.11 -6.39
C TYR A 72 10.97 -0.17 -6.97
N SER A 73 10.00 -0.74 -7.68
CA SER A 73 8.82 -0.07 -8.20
C SER A 73 7.62 -0.96 -7.96
N LEU A 74 6.53 -0.37 -7.47
CA LEU A 74 5.26 -1.07 -7.35
C LEU A 74 4.68 -1.30 -8.76
N TYR A 75 3.92 -2.38 -8.93
CA TYR A 75 3.16 -2.63 -10.16
C TYR A 75 2.06 -1.57 -10.33
N ASP A 76 1.51 -1.42 -11.53
CA ASP A 76 0.42 -0.47 -11.77
C ASP A 76 -0.80 -0.78 -10.89
N TYR A 77 -1.27 0.22 -10.16
CA TYR A 77 -2.43 0.14 -9.29
C TYR A 77 -3.34 1.35 -9.53
N ILE A 78 -4.64 1.14 -9.34
CA ILE A 78 -5.65 2.19 -9.51
C ILE A 78 -6.00 2.87 -8.18
N ALA A 79 -5.83 2.18 -7.05
CA ALA A 79 -6.10 2.73 -5.73
C ALA A 79 -5.24 2.07 -4.65
N VAL A 80 -5.08 2.78 -3.52
CA VAL A 80 -4.41 2.28 -2.31
C VAL A 80 -5.32 2.48 -1.12
N LYS A 81 -5.55 1.42 -0.34
CA LYS A 81 -6.16 1.53 0.98
C LYS A 81 -5.07 1.69 2.03
N TYR A 82 -5.18 2.77 2.78
CA TYR A 82 -4.41 3.05 3.98
C TYR A 82 -5.26 2.71 5.19
N SER A 83 -4.81 1.76 6.01
CA SER A 83 -5.47 1.38 7.26
C SER A 83 -4.66 1.86 8.46
N TYR A 84 -5.32 2.53 9.39
CA TYR A 84 -4.72 3.18 10.55
C TYR A 84 -5.23 2.54 11.83
N ASP A 85 -4.40 2.44 12.87
CA ASP A 85 -4.74 1.77 14.13
C ASP A 85 -5.66 2.59 15.06
N LYS A 86 -6.02 3.81 14.66
CA LYS A 86 -6.89 4.73 15.38
C LYS A 86 -7.91 5.35 14.42
N LYS A 87 -9.00 5.86 14.99
CA LYS A 87 -10.00 6.67 14.27
C LYS A 87 -9.42 7.98 13.73
N GLY A 88 -10.06 8.53 12.71
CA GLY A 88 -9.68 9.80 12.10
C GLY A 88 -8.55 9.69 11.07
N CYS A 89 -8.22 8.47 10.61
CA CYS A 89 -7.13 8.20 9.68
C CYS A 89 -5.78 8.69 10.20
N GLU A 90 -5.57 8.43 11.48
CA GLU A 90 -4.35 8.71 12.23
C GLU A 90 -3.84 7.42 12.85
N ASN A 91 -2.53 7.32 13.06
CA ASN A 91 -1.98 6.28 13.91
C ASN A 91 -1.83 6.79 15.35
N THR A 92 -1.82 5.87 16.29
CA THR A 92 -1.59 6.15 17.71
C THR A 92 -0.17 6.68 17.94
N VAL A 93 0.80 6.19 17.17
CA VAL A 93 2.16 6.72 17.11
C VAL A 93 2.36 7.45 15.79
N ASP A 94 2.71 8.73 15.85
CA ASP A 94 2.89 9.61 14.68
C ASP A 94 3.94 9.12 13.67
N LYS A 95 4.94 8.37 14.15
CA LYS A 95 5.99 7.78 13.32
C LYS A 95 5.54 6.53 12.57
N ALA A 96 4.45 5.89 13.01
CA ALA A 96 3.91 4.70 12.38
C ALA A 96 3.30 5.06 11.03
N LYS A 97 3.49 4.19 10.05
CA LYS A 97 2.83 4.25 8.75
C LYS A 97 1.57 3.39 8.78
N PRO A 98 0.48 3.85 8.13
CA PRO A 98 -0.67 2.99 7.92
C PRO A 98 -0.29 1.76 7.12
N THR A 99 -1.02 0.67 7.31
CA THR A 99 -0.90 -0.51 6.45
C THR A 99 -1.44 -0.17 5.07
N GLU A 100 -0.70 -0.56 4.03
CA GLU A 100 -0.96 -0.21 2.63
C GLU A 100 -1.40 -1.46 1.85
N GLN A 101 -2.54 -1.36 1.17
CA GLN A 101 -3.04 -2.40 0.27
C GLN A 101 -3.33 -1.80 -1.11
N LEU A 102 -2.68 -2.35 -2.13
CA LEU A 102 -2.85 -1.94 -3.52
C LEU A 102 -4.04 -2.66 -4.16
N TYR A 103 -4.83 -1.90 -4.92
CA TYR A 103 -5.88 -2.42 -5.80
C TYR A 103 -5.49 -2.22 -7.25
N THR A 104 -5.47 -3.31 -8.01
CA THR A 104 -5.17 -3.30 -9.44
C THR A 104 -6.45 -3.45 -10.25
N ASP A 105 -6.43 -2.95 -11.48
CA ASP A 105 -7.49 -3.20 -12.45
C ASP A 105 -7.23 -4.47 -13.27
N VAL A 106 -6.33 -5.34 -12.83
CA VAL A 106 -6.05 -6.62 -13.50
C VAL A 106 -7.21 -7.58 -13.27
N CYS A 107 -7.65 -8.25 -14.33
CA CYS A 107 -8.68 -9.27 -14.24
C CYS A 107 -8.17 -10.49 -13.45
N THR A 108 -8.89 -10.87 -12.40
CA THR A 108 -8.59 -12.06 -11.59
C THR A 108 -9.61 -13.15 -11.88
N SER A 109 -9.19 -14.26 -12.47
CA SER A 109 -10.06 -15.41 -12.73
C SER A 109 -10.27 -16.26 -11.46
N LEU A 110 -11.53 -16.64 -11.20
CA LEU A 110 -11.95 -17.46 -10.05
C LEU A 110 -12.44 -18.86 -10.49
N GLY A 111 -12.04 -19.32 -11.69
CA GLY A 111 -12.41 -20.61 -12.26
C GLY A 111 -13.77 -20.62 -12.97
N VAL A 112 -14.83 -20.11 -12.33
CA VAL A 112 -16.20 -20.03 -12.90
C VAL A 112 -16.68 -18.60 -13.14
N GLY A 113 -15.79 -17.63 -12.99
CA GLY A 113 -16.06 -16.21 -13.14
C GLY A 113 -14.77 -15.42 -12.95
N SER A 114 -14.88 -14.11 -12.84
CA SER A 114 -13.72 -13.25 -12.60
C SER A 114 -14.09 -11.98 -11.86
N THR A 115 -13.07 -11.32 -11.31
CA THR A 115 -13.23 -10.04 -10.63
C THR A 115 -12.23 -9.01 -11.14
N ARG A 116 -12.65 -7.74 -11.14
CA ARG A 116 -11.80 -6.60 -11.50
C ARG A 116 -12.17 -5.40 -10.66
N TYR A 117 -11.18 -4.74 -10.06
CA TYR A 117 -11.42 -3.43 -9.44
C TYR A 117 -11.49 -2.34 -10.51
N ALA A 118 -12.35 -1.36 -10.30
CA ALA A 118 -12.44 -0.17 -11.13
C ALA A 118 -12.71 1.06 -10.25
N ILE A 119 -12.37 2.23 -10.78
CA ILE A 119 -12.83 3.50 -10.22
C ILE A 119 -14.00 3.96 -11.08
N GLU A 120 -15.17 4.14 -10.45
CA GLU A 120 -16.35 4.70 -11.09
C GLU A 120 -16.82 5.94 -10.32
N GLY A 121 -16.69 7.11 -10.96
CA GLY A 121 -16.87 8.38 -10.26
C GLY A 121 -15.84 8.54 -9.14
N ASN A 122 -16.31 8.75 -7.90
CA ASN A 122 -15.45 8.88 -6.72
C ASN A 122 -15.44 7.61 -5.84
N LYS A 123 -15.67 6.43 -6.41
CA LYS A 123 -15.73 5.18 -5.66
C LYS A 123 -14.82 4.12 -6.25
N LEU A 124 -14.14 3.38 -5.39
CA LEU A 124 -13.56 2.08 -5.73
C LEU A 124 -14.69 1.05 -5.73
N VAL A 125 -14.81 0.30 -6.82
CA VAL A 125 -15.81 -0.77 -6.96
C VAL A 125 -15.14 -2.07 -7.38
N LEU A 126 -15.66 -3.19 -6.87
CA LEU A 126 -15.31 -4.52 -7.34
C LEU A 126 -16.39 -5.01 -8.29
N LYS A 127 -16.02 -5.26 -9.54
CA LYS A 127 -16.90 -5.86 -10.54
C LYS A 127 -16.70 -7.37 -10.53
N THR A 128 -17.80 -8.11 -10.46
CA THR A 128 -17.81 -9.57 -10.54
C THR A 128 -18.49 -9.98 -11.84
N PHE A 129 -17.77 -10.74 -12.66
CA PHE A 129 -18.22 -11.21 -13.96
C PHE A 129 -18.49 -12.71 -13.90
N THR A 130 -19.47 -13.16 -14.67
CA THR A 130 -19.72 -14.59 -14.89
C THR A 130 -18.70 -15.23 -15.83
N ASN A 131 -18.04 -14.42 -16.67
CA ASN A 131 -16.96 -14.88 -17.55
C ASN A 131 -15.62 -14.83 -16.80
N THR A 132 -14.63 -15.58 -17.28
CA THR A 132 -13.31 -15.71 -16.63
C THR A 132 -12.29 -14.65 -17.08
N ASP A 133 -12.63 -13.82 -18.05
CA ASP A 133 -11.78 -12.82 -18.70
C ASP A 133 -12.23 -11.36 -18.43
N CYS A 134 -13.10 -11.17 -17.44
CA CYS A 134 -13.71 -9.88 -17.08
C CYS A 134 -14.44 -9.18 -18.23
N THR A 135 -15.02 -9.95 -19.14
CA THR A 135 -15.91 -9.47 -20.19
C THR A 135 -17.38 -9.75 -19.87
N GLY A 136 -18.28 -9.08 -20.60
CA GLY A 136 -19.72 -9.29 -20.48
C GLY A 136 -20.35 -8.55 -19.30
N THR A 137 -21.52 -9.04 -18.87
CA THR A 137 -22.30 -8.44 -17.80
C THR A 137 -21.60 -8.67 -16.46
N PHE A 138 -21.56 -7.63 -15.62
CA PHE A 138 -21.04 -7.71 -14.27
C PHE A 138 -22.11 -7.35 -13.24
N THR A 139 -21.92 -7.85 -12.03
CA THR A 139 -22.55 -7.32 -10.83
C THR A 139 -21.52 -6.50 -10.06
N LEU A 140 -21.97 -5.40 -9.46
CA LEU A 140 -21.16 -4.66 -8.49
C LEU A 140 -21.22 -5.38 -7.15
N SER A 141 -20.07 -5.61 -6.52
CA SER A 141 -20.07 -6.02 -5.12
C SER A 141 -20.63 -4.89 -4.26
N VAL A 142 -21.17 -5.25 -3.09
CA VAL A 142 -21.78 -4.29 -2.13
C VAL A 142 -20.75 -3.32 -1.54
N GLU A 143 -19.46 -3.62 -1.65
CA GLU A 143 -18.37 -2.86 -1.03
C GLU A 143 -17.88 -1.72 -1.93
N SER A 144 -18.79 -0.84 -2.35
CA SER A 144 -18.36 0.43 -2.99
C SER A 144 -17.83 1.38 -1.92
N GLU A 145 -16.56 1.75 -2.02
CA GLU A 145 -15.89 2.61 -1.03
C GLU A 145 -15.58 3.97 -1.65
N GLU A 146 -15.97 5.07 -0.98
CA GLU A 146 -15.67 6.43 -1.45
C GLU A 146 -14.16 6.73 -1.34
N LEU A 147 -13.60 7.29 -2.40
CA LEU A 147 -12.21 7.71 -2.44
C LEU A 147 -12.01 8.98 -1.60
N ASP A 148 -10.82 9.06 -1.00
CA ASP A 148 -10.28 10.15 -0.18
C ASP A 148 -11.10 10.52 1.05
N LYS A 149 -12.04 9.65 1.44
CA LYS A 149 -12.81 9.77 2.66
C LYS A 149 -12.27 8.88 3.75
N CYS A 150 -12.10 9.44 4.94
CA CYS A 150 -11.81 8.64 6.12
C CYS A 150 -13.06 7.90 6.59
N VAL A 151 -12.94 6.59 6.77
CA VAL A 151 -13.99 5.73 7.30
C VAL A 151 -13.54 5.17 8.65
N ASP A 152 -14.24 5.58 9.70
CA ASP A 152 -14.01 5.06 11.05
C ASP A 152 -14.75 3.73 11.26
N LYS A 153 -14.05 2.78 11.86
CA LYS A 153 -14.59 1.55 12.44
C LYS A 153 -14.46 1.61 13.96
N SER A 154 -14.87 0.56 14.66
CA SER A 154 -14.89 0.55 16.13
C SER A 154 -13.52 0.85 16.74
N THR A 155 -12.46 0.25 16.20
CA THR A 155 -11.10 0.30 16.76
C THR A 155 -10.05 0.86 15.80
N TYR A 156 -10.38 1.11 14.54
CA TYR A 156 -9.43 1.50 13.50
C TYR A 156 -10.14 2.40 12.48
N SER A 157 -9.39 2.98 11.56
CA SER A 157 -9.96 3.68 10.40
C SER A 157 -9.23 3.33 9.11
N TYR A 158 -9.84 3.64 7.98
CA TYR A 158 -9.15 3.55 6.70
C TYR A 158 -9.56 4.66 5.76
N LYS A 159 -8.68 4.92 4.78
CA LYS A 159 -8.93 5.80 3.63
C LYS A 159 -8.44 5.10 2.37
N ILE A 160 -9.21 5.18 1.30
CA ILE A 160 -8.81 4.69 -0.02
C ILE A 160 -8.49 5.90 -0.89
N THR A 161 -7.32 5.97 -1.48
CA THR A 161 -6.89 7.08 -2.35
C THR A 161 -6.60 6.55 -3.74
N SER A 162 -6.90 7.35 -4.76
CA SER A 162 -6.55 7.04 -6.15
C SER A 162 -5.04 6.98 -6.34
N GLY A 163 -4.56 5.97 -7.08
CA GLY A 163 -3.14 5.80 -7.35
C GLY A 163 -2.51 6.91 -8.19
N ALA A 164 -3.33 7.77 -8.81
CA ALA A 164 -2.85 8.89 -9.61
C ALA A 164 -2.15 10.00 -8.77
N PHE A 165 -2.34 10.04 -7.45
CA PHE A 165 -1.88 11.17 -6.61
C PHE A 165 -0.35 11.30 -6.53
N GLU A 166 0.40 10.19 -6.55
CA GLU A 166 1.88 10.24 -6.44
C GLU A 166 2.54 10.85 -7.68
N VAL A 167 1.98 10.62 -8.87
CA VAL A 167 2.48 11.16 -10.14
C VAL A 167 2.31 12.68 -10.18
N PHE A 168 1.18 13.20 -9.70
CA PHE A 168 0.93 14.65 -9.67
C PHE A 168 1.79 15.38 -8.65
N ALA A 169 2.07 14.77 -7.48
CA ALA A 169 2.95 15.37 -6.48
C ALA A 169 4.39 15.50 -6.98
N LEU A 170 4.91 14.47 -7.67
CA LEU A 170 6.24 14.50 -8.30
C LEU A 170 6.32 15.50 -9.45
N LEU A 171 5.27 15.59 -10.28
CA LEU A 171 5.19 16.57 -11.36
C LEU A 171 5.14 18.01 -10.83
N ALA A 172 4.35 18.27 -9.79
CA ALA A 172 4.28 19.58 -9.14
C ALA A 172 5.62 19.98 -8.52
N LEU A 173 6.34 19.05 -7.88
CA LEU A 173 7.67 19.30 -7.34
C LEU A 173 8.67 19.61 -8.46
N ALA A 174 8.65 18.85 -9.57
CA ALA A 174 9.52 19.07 -10.72
C ALA A 174 9.27 20.44 -11.37
N LEU A 175 8.00 20.86 -11.48
CA LEU A 175 7.62 22.18 -11.99
C LEU A 175 8.06 23.31 -11.04
N ALA A 176 7.99 23.11 -9.73
CA ALA A 176 8.44 24.10 -8.74
C ALA A 176 9.96 24.35 -8.73
N PHE A 177 10.75 23.42 -9.29
CA PHE A 177 12.21 23.57 -9.46
C PHE A 177 12.61 24.01 -10.89
N LEU A 178 11.65 24.21 -11.79
CA LEU A 178 11.86 24.75 -13.14
C LEU A 178 11.65 26.28 -13.21
N PHE A 179 11.13 26.88 -12.14
CA PHE A 179 11.03 28.33 -11.92
C PHE A 179 11.92 28.76 -10.75
#